data_AF-A0A1G1XPX4-F1
#
_entry.id   AF-A0A1G1XPX4-F1
#
_cell.length_a   1.000
_cell.length_b   1.000
_cell.length_c   1.000
_cell.angle_alpha   90.00
_cell.angle_beta   90.00
_cell.angle_gamma   90.00
#
_symmetry.space_group_name_H-M   'P 1'
#
loop_
_entity.id
_entity.type
_entity.pdbx_description
1 polymer ?
#
loop_
_entity_poly.entity_id
_entity_poly.type
_entity_poly.pdbx_seq_one_letter_code
_entity_poly.pdbx_strand_id
1 'polypeptide(L)' 'MTQFLDFNLNESYAEIKERAQTMPVTSKEAWDDLVEEFVNEKINIGELDKDEDSQGIIENLKAMWPEYEKNLRIR' A
#
# COMPACT_ATOMS: atom_id res chain seq x y z
N MET A 1 -10.04 -25.57 -4.50
CA MET A 1 -8.80 -24.84 -4.84
C MET A 1 -9.23 -23.46 -5.27
N THR A 2 -9.38 -22.55 -4.31
CA THR A 2 -9.69 -21.14 -4.58
C THR A 2 -8.40 -20.51 -5.09
N GLN A 3 -8.46 -19.98 -6.30
CA GLN A 3 -7.38 -19.24 -6.92
C GLN A 3 -7.14 -18.01 -6.02
N PHE A 4 -6.02 -17.96 -5.31
CA PHE A 4 -5.58 -16.72 -4.68
C PHE A 4 -5.37 -15.74 -5.84
N LEU A 5 -6.18 -14.69 -5.89
CA LEU A 5 -5.91 -13.54 -6.74
C LEU A 5 -4.47 -13.14 -6.43
N ASP A 6 -3.55 -13.27 -7.40
CA ASP A 6 -2.17 -12.81 -7.29
C ASP A 6 -2.20 -11.34 -6.91
N PHE A 7 -2.14 -11.04 -5.62
CA PHE A 7 -2.13 -9.68 -5.13
C PHE A 7 -0.86 -9.01 -5.66
N ASN A 8 -1.04 -8.13 -6.65
CA ASN A 8 0.07 -7.53 -7.34
C ASN A 8 0.56 -6.31 -6.58
N LEU A 9 1.72 -6.46 -5.93
CA LEU A 9 2.35 -5.42 -5.15
C LEU A 9 2.61 -4.14 -5.97
N ASN A 10 2.93 -4.28 -7.26
CA ASN A 10 3.22 -3.13 -8.13
C ASN A 10 1.97 -2.32 -8.46
N GLU A 11 0.85 -2.98 -8.71
CA GLU A 11 -0.45 -2.30 -8.94
C GLU A 11 -0.93 -1.62 -7.66
N SER A 12 -0.82 -2.31 -6.53
CA SER A 12 -1.15 -1.77 -5.22
C SER A 12 -0.33 -0.53 -4.87
N TYR A 13 0.98 -0.57 -5.14
CA TYR A 13 1.85 0.58 -4.96
C TYR A 13 1.49 1.75 -5.88
N ALA A 14 1.12 1.49 -7.14
CA ALA A 14 0.67 2.53 -8.06
C ALA A 14 -0.61 3.23 -7.56
N GLU A 15 -1.58 2.46 -7.06
CA GLU A 15 -2.81 2.99 -6.46
C GLU A 15 -2.51 3.84 -5.21
N ILE A 16 -1.70 3.31 -4.28
CA ILE A 16 -1.30 4.02 -3.06
C ILE A 16 -0.56 5.31 -3.43
N LYS A 17 0.33 5.27 -4.43
CA LYS A 17 1.05 6.45 -4.92
C LYS A 17 0.11 7.49 -5.54
N GLU A 18 -0.95 7.08 -6.24
CA GLU A 18 -1.96 8.00 -6.76
C GLU A 18 -2.73 8.68 -5.62
N ARG A 19 -3.16 7.91 -4.62
CA ARG A 19 -3.81 8.41 -3.40
C ARG A 19 -2.90 9.33 -2.59
N ALA A 20 -1.62 8.99 -2.46
CA ALA A 20 -0.62 9.79 -1.77
C ALA A 20 -0.29 11.10 -2.49
N GLN A 21 -0.63 11.24 -3.78
CA GLN A 21 -0.53 12.50 -4.52
C GLN A 21 -1.76 13.38 -4.36
N THR A 22 -2.94 12.79 -4.12
CA THR A 22 -4.18 13.54 -3.88
C THR A 22 -4.31 13.97 -2.42
N MET A 23 -3.78 13.16 -1.49
CA MET A 23 -3.62 13.50 -0.08
C MET A 23 -2.22 14.06 0.17
N PRO A 24 -2.03 15.03 1.07
CA PRO A 24 -0.71 15.61 1.36
C PRO A 24 0.16 14.65 2.20
N VAL A 25 0.45 13.47 1.67
CA VAL A 25 1.32 12.46 2.31
C VAL A 25 2.78 12.86 2.08
N THR A 26 3.33 13.62 3.02
CA THR A 26 4.71 14.13 2.96
C THR A 26 5.62 13.54 4.03
N SER A 27 5.11 12.66 4.88
CA SER A 27 5.86 12.00 5.95
C SER A 27 5.71 10.49 5.85
N LYS A 28 6.70 9.77 6.42
CA LYS A 28 6.64 8.31 6.51
C LYS A 28 5.42 7.85 7.32
N GLU A 29 5.09 8.54 8.42
CA GLU A 29 3.90 8.20 9.21
C GLU A 29 2.62 8.29 8.38
N ALA A 30 2.43 9.37 7.61
CA ALA A 30 1.27 9.51 6.73
C ALA A 30 1.23 8.46 5.61
N TRP A 31 2.39 7.99 5.15
CA TRP A 31 2.47 6.88 4.19
C TRP A 31 2.10 5.56 4.84
N ASP A 32 2.64 5.28 6.01
CA ASP A 32 2.38 4.06 6.77
C ASP A 32 0.88 3.94 7.09
N ASP A 33 0.25 5.04 7.50
CA ASP A 33 -1.19 5.13 7.74
C ASP A 33 -2.01 4.84 6.46
N LEU A 34 -1.61 5.44 5.33
CA LEU A 34 -2.28 5.23 4.04
C LEU A 34 -2.19 3.76 3.58
N VAL A 35 -1.02 3.14 3.75
CA VAL A 35 -0.81 1.73 3.40
C VAL A 35 -1.70 0.83 4.26
N GLU A 36 -1.77 1.08 5.57
CA GLU A 36 -2.63 0.33 6.48
C GLU A 36 -4.11 0.49 6.13
N GLU A 37 -4.56 1.70 5.82
CA GLU A 37 -5.92 1.97 5.38
C GLU A 37 -6.25 1.19 4.10
N PHE A 38 -5.39 1.29 3.08
CA PHE A 38 -5.56 0.60 1.81
C PHE A 38 -5.65 -0.93 2.00
N VAL A 39 -4.75 -1.53 2.78
CA VAL A 39 -4.77 -2.97 3.01
C VAL A 39 -6.01 -3.40 3.80
N ASN A 40 -6.42 -2.62 4.80
CA ASN A 40 -7.66 -2.89 5.54
C ASN A 40 -8.91 -2.80 4.62
N GLU A 41 -8.95 -1.85 3.69
CA GLU A 41 -10.01 -1.81 2.67
C GLU A 41 -10.03 -3.09 1.82
N LYS A 42 -8.86 -3.54 1.36
CA LYS A 42 -8.73 -4.77 0.57
C LYS A 42 -9.16 -6.02 1.34
N ILE A 43 -8.88 -6.09 2.64
CA ILE A 43 -9.41 -7.15 3.52
C ILE A 43 -10.93 -7.06 3.62
N ASN A 44 -11.48 -5.86 3.84
CA ASN A 44 -12.92 -5.66 4.01
C ASN A 44 -13.73 -6.04 2.78
N ILE A 45 -13.20 -5.84 1.57
CA ILE A 45 -13.84 -6.26 0.31
C ILE A 45 -13.60 -7.74 -0.03
N GLY A 46 -12.79 -8.45 0.76
CA GLY A 46 -12.47 -9.86 0.57
C GLY A 46 -11.40 -10.14 -0.49
N GLU A 47 -10.61 -9.13 -0.89
CA GLU A 47 -9.47 -9.30 -1.80
C GLU A 47 -8.21 -9.77 -1.08
N LEU A 48 -8.11 -9.54 0.24
CA LEU A 48 -7.01 -10.01 1.09
C LEU A 48 -7.51 -10.77 2.30
N ASP A 49 -6.73 -11.77 2.72
CA ASP A 49 -6.96 -12.47 3.98
C ASP A 49 -6.25 -11.76 5.14
N LYS A 50 -6.91 -11.75 6.29
CA LYS A 50 -6.51 -11.01 7.49
C LYS A 50 -5.29 -11.61 8.19
N ASP A 51 -5.03 -12.91 8.01
CA ASP A 51 -4.13 -13.64 8.90
C ASP A 51 -2.63 -13.39 8.61
N GLU A 52 -2.08 -13.85 7.49
CA GLU A 52 -0.62 -13.78 7.24
C GLU A 52 -0.25 -12.97 5.99
N ASP A 53 -1.07 -13.00 4.95
CA ASP A 53 -0.77 -12.28 3.69
C ASP A 53 -0.79 -10.76 3.88
N SER A 54 -1.75 -10.24 4.64
CA SER A 54 -1.91 -8.79 4.83
C SER A 54 -0.73 -8.12 5.53
N GLN A 55 -0.14 -8.74 6.56
CA GLN A 55 0.99 -8.17 7.29
C GLN A 55 2.24 -8.07 6.41
N GLY A 56 2.57 -9.13 5.66
CA GLY A 56 3.70 -9.10 4.73
C GLY A 56 3.51 -8.08 3.61
N ILE A 57 2.28 -7.91 3.12
CA ILE A 57 1.95 -6.88 2.14
C ILE A 57 2.14 -5.47 2.71
N ILE A 58 1.66 -5.21 3.92
CA ILE A 58 1.82 -3.91 4.60
C ILE A 58 3.31 -3.58 4.74
N GLU A 59 4.12 -4.50 5.24
CA GLU A 59 5.56 -4.26 5.42
C GLU A 59 6.26 -3.97 4.09
N ASN A 60 5.94 -4.74 3.04
CA ASN A 60 6.49 -4.54 1.71
C ASN A 60 6.11 -3.16 1.12
N LEU A 61 4.86 -2.74 1.25
CA LEU A 61 4.38 -1.45 0.76
C LEU A 61 4.94 -0.28 1.58
N LYS A 62 5.07 -0.43 2.90
CA LYS A 62 5.75 0.57 3.76
C LYS A 62 7.23 0.70 3.41
N ALA A 63 7.89 -0.40 3.07
CA ALA A 63 9.30 -0.39 2.63
C ALA A 63 9.51 0.38 1.32
N MET A 64 8.46 0.65 0.54
CA MET A 64 8.53 1.47 -0.69
C MET A 64 8.52 2.98 -0.42
N TRP A 65 8.32 3.44 0.82
CA TRP A 65 8.38 4.87 1.18
C TRP A 65 9.61 5.60 0.62
N PRO A 66 10.86 5.10 0.72
CA PRO A 66 12.03 5.82 0.22
C PRO A 66 12.00 6.07 -1.29
N GLU A 67 11.31 5.22 -2.05
CA GLU A 67 11.11 5.43 -3.49
C GLU A 67 10.08 6.53 -3.73
N TYR A 68 8.98 6.53 -2.98
CA TYR A 68 7.97 7.58 -3.04
C TYR A 68 8.53 8.94 -2.60
N GLU A 69 9.30 8.99 -1.50
CA GLU A 69 9.96 10.20 -1.00
C GLU A 69 10.90 10.81 -2.05
N LYS A 70 11.67 9.98 -2.77
CA LYS A 70 12.51 10.45 -3.88
C LYS A 70 11.68 11.13 -4.95
N ASN A 71 10.51 10.59 -5.29
CA ASN A 71 9.61 11.20 -6.28
C ASN A 71 9.05 12.55 -5.79
N LEU A 72 8.77 12.71 -4.50
CA LEU A 72 8.32 13.99 -3.93
C LEU A 72 9.39 15.09 -4.05
N ARG A 73 10.67 14.75 -3.86
CA ARG A 73 11.78 15.72 -3.91
C ARG A 73 12.14 16.19 -5.32
N ILE A 74 11.62 15.54 -6.36
CA ILE A 74 11.91 15.86 -7.78
C ILE A 74 10.76 16.67 -8.42
N ARG A 75 9.67 16.94 -7.68
CA ARG A 75 8.60 17.87 -8.08
C ARG A 75 8.87 19.28 -7.58
#